data_AF-A0A2E8B4B8-F1
#
_entry.id   AF-A0A2E8B4B8-F1
#
_cell.length_a   1.000
_cell.length_b   1.000
_cell.length_c   1.000
_cell.angle_alpha   90.00
_cell.angle_beta   90.00
_cell.angle_gamma   90.00
#
_symmetry.space_group_name_H-M   'P 1'
#
loop_
_entity.id
_entity.type
_entity.pdbx_description
1 polymer ?
#
loop_
_entity_poly.entity_id
_entity_poly.type
_entity_poly.pdbx_seq_one_letter_code
_entity_poly.pdbx_strand_id
1 'polypeptide(L)'
;MSTLSQHQHGSKDESNTEQFAMWALATLGIQAHTEDGHLYQFEVPESERDYFNGREQVYFSANGEQPGSTFRDAQRLDSQAEFIGQLAERLKTEGRWVHAMPTRQPASVHALTPKLFESFFVEKGTVRLAGCSLEDRPILRLTFRHSGTQTDGGKLVHTYIDLEGGMLTPDRVQQLGLDELRPWDQKPPPLDDHEVDHFESLVRTEPPSEGAGWELLVATIAWCKFATGKLALVVGEHSVDVPFSGWAKMLA
;
A
#
# COMPACT_ATOMS: atom_id res chain seq x y z
N MET A 1 15.35 -37.49 19.47
CA MET A 1 14.17 -36.69 19.84
C MET A 1 14.62 -35.24 19.97
N SER A 2 14.51 -34.47 18.88
CA SER A 2 14.66 -33.01 18.89
C SER A 2 13.63 -32.49 17.90
N THR A 3 12.55 -31.94 18.45
CA THR A 3 11.51 -31.21 17.74
C THR A 3 12.10 -29.86 17.31
N LEU A 4 12.40 -29.74 16.02
CA LEU A 4 12.67 -28.46 15.37
C LEU A 4 11.34 -27.71 15.28
N SER A 5 11.20 -26.62 16.04
CA SER A 5 10.15 -25.62 15.89
C SER A 5 10.16 -25.12 14.45
N GLN A 6 9.11 -25.45 13.70
CA GLN A 6 8.75 -24.73 12.49
C GLN A 6 8.23 -23.37 12.93
N HIS A 7 9.04 -22.32 12.76
CA HIS A 7 8.50 -20.97 12.70
C HIS A 7 7.59 -20.90 11.47
N GLN A 8 6.28 -20.84 11.71
CA GLN A 8 5.27 -20.60 10.68
C GLN A 8 5.50 -19.19 10.12
N HIS A 9 5.99 -19.12 8.88
CA HIS A 9 5.74 -17.97 8.02
C HIS A 9 4.25 -18.01 7.69
N GLY A 10 3.48 -16.99 8.11
CA GLY A 10 2.10 -16.82 7.70
C GLY A 10 1.97 -16.84 6.18
N SER A 11 0.85 -17.34 5.67
CA SER A 11 0.59 -17.33 4.22
C SER A 11 0.62 -15.89 3.70
N LYS A 12 1.02 -15.68 2.44
CA LYS A 12 0.99 -14.36 1.79
C LYS A 12 -0.40 -13.68 1.90
N ASP A 13 -1.46 -14.49 1.96
CA ASP A 13 -2.83 -14.01 2.12
C ASP A 13 -3.15 -13.48 3.53
N GLU A 14 -2.58 -14.10 4.57
CA GLU A 14 -2.69 -13.63 5.96
C GLU A 14 -1.94 -12.30 6.11
N SER A 15 -0.75 -12.20 5.49
CA SER A 15 0.03 -10.97 5.44
C SER A 15 -0.71 -9.82 4.74
N ASN A 16 -1.39 -10.06 3.60
CA ASN A 16 -2.19 -9.03 2.93
C ASN A 16 -3.36 -8.55 3.80
N THR A 17 -4.02 -9.48 4.50
CA THR A 17 -5.19 -9.16 5.34
C THR A 17 -4.79 -8.29 6.53
N GLU A 18 -3.69 -8.66 7.21
CA GLU A 18 -3.11 -7.88 8.29
C GLU A 18 -2.67 -6.49 7.82
N GLN A 19 -1.90 -6.41 6.73
CA GLN A 19 -1.45 -5.14 6.16
C GLN A 19 -2.62 -4.23 5.80
N PHE A 20 -3.67 -4.78 5.18
CA PHE A 20 -4.87 -4.02 4.86
C PHE A 20 -5.56 -3.49 6.13
N ALA A 21 -5.77 -4.33 7.13
CA ALA A 21 -6.44 -3.93 8.37
C ALA A 21 -5.66 -2.82 9.09
N MET A 22 -4.34 -2.97 9.22
CA MET A 22 -3.48 -1.98 9.88
C MET A 22 -3.44 -0.66 9.11
N TRP A 23 -3.33 -0.71 7.78
CA TRP A 23 -3.40 0.49 6.95
C TRP A 23 -4.77 1.17 7.03
N ALA A 24 -5.87 0.42 7.01
CA ALA A 24 -7.23 0.95 7.09
C ALA A 24 -7.47 1.65 8.44
N LEU A 25 -7.11 1.02 9.55
CA LEU A 25 -7.19 1.62 10.88
C LEU A 25 -6.39 2.93 10.97
N ALA A 26 -5.14 2.92 10.49
CA ALA A 26 -4.32 4.11 10.47
C ALA A 26 -4.93 5.23 9.59
N THR A 27 -5.56 4.86 8.47
CA THR A 27 -6.23 5.81 7.56
C THR A 27 -7.45 6.44 8.21
N LEU A 28 -8.18 5.67 9.03
CA LEU A 28 -9.31 6.14 9.82
C LEU A 28 -8.90 6.85 11.12
N GLY A 29 -7.60 7.05 11.36
CA GLY A 29 -7.08 7.68 12.57
C GLY A 29 -7.23 6.84 13.84
N ILE A 30 -7.50 5.53 13.70
CA ILE A 30 -7.64 4.59 14.81
C ILE A 30 -6.28 3.94 15.08
N GLN A 31 -5.78 4.10 16.30
CA GLN A 31 -4.50 3.51 16.71
C GLN A 31 -4.71 2.11 17.28
N ALA A 32 -4.15 1.10 16.61
CA ALA A 32 -4.04 -0.24 17.14
C ALA A 32 -2.70 -0.46 17.82
N HIS A 33 -2.73 -1.10 18.97
CA HIS A 33 -1.58 -1.52 19.75
C HIS A 33 -1.41 -3.04 19.63
N THR A 34 -0.16 -3.50 19.61
CA THR A 34 0.16 -4.91 19.69
C THR A 34 0.60 -5.26 21.12
N GLU A 35 0.08 -6.35 21.68
CA GLU A 35 0.50 -6.82 23.00
C GLU A 35 1.61 -7.87 22.91
N ASP A 36 1.49 -8.84 22.01
CA ASP A 36 2.43 -9.97 21.86
C ASP A 36 2.85 -10.22 20.39
N GLY A 37 2.91 -9.15 19.57
CA GLY A 37 3.35 -9.20 18.18
C GLY A 37 2.35 -9.79 17.17
N HIS A 38 1.31 -10.48 17.65
CA HIS A 38 0.28 -11.09 16.80
C HIS A 38 -1.15 -10.79 17.25
N LEU A 39 -1.33 -10.36 18.50
CA LEU A 39 -2.59 -9.87 19.03
C LEU A 39 -2.60 -8.35 18.97
N TYR A 40 -3.62 -7.81 18.32
CA TYR A 40 -3.87 -6.39 18.16
C TYR A 40 -5.11 -5.98 18.92
N GLN A 41 -5.09 -4.77 19.48
CA GLN A 41 -6.25 -4.16 20.11
C GLN A 41 -6.34 -2.67 19.79
N PHE A 42 -7.55 -2.14 19.77
CA PHE A 42 -7.80 -0.70 19.76
C PHE A 42 -9.10 -0.36 20.46
N GLU A 43 -9.15 0.84 21.01
CA GLU A 43 -10.38 1.45 21.50
C GLU A 43 -11.17 2.03 20.33
N VAL A 44 -12.45 1.72 20.27
CA VAL A 44 -13.35 2.25 19.23
C VAL A 44 -13.78 3.65 19.62
N PRO A 45 -13.47 4.69 18.81
CA PRO A 45 -13.96 6.04 19.08
C PRO A 45 -15.49 6.05 19.18
N GLU A 46 -16.06 6.86 20.08
CA GLU A 46 -17.52 6.92 20.28
C GLU A 46 -18.29 7.15 18.98
N SER A 47 -17.75 7.99 18.09
CA SER A 47 -18.33 8.29 16.77
C SER A 47 -18.33 7.11 15.79
N GLU A 48 -17.52 6.09 16.05
CA GLU A 48 -17.34 4.93 15.16
C GLU A 48 -18.01 3.66 15.71
N ARG A 49 -18.56 3.69 16.93
CA ARG A 49 -19.13 2.50 17.61
C ARG A 49 -20.21 1.80 16.80
N ASP A 50 -21.06 2.54 16.09
CA ASP A 50 -22.11 1.97 15.25
C ASP A 50 -21.54 1.12 14.11
N TYR A 51 -20.39 1.50 13.52
CA TYR A 51 -19.70 0.71 12.50
C TYR A 51 -19.06 -0.56 13.04
N PHE A 52 -18.73 -0.59 14.34
CA PHE A 52 -18.14 -1.73 15.02
C PHE A 52 -19.15 -2.46 15.92
N ASN A 53 -20.43 -2.49 15.52
CA ASN A 53 -21.51 -3.22 16.22
C ASN A 53 -21.66 -2.82 17.71
N GLY A 54 -21.47 -1.55 18.02
CA GLY A 54 -21.58 -0.98 19.37
C GLY A 54 -20.41 -1.32 20.30
N ARG A 55 -19.33 -1.94 19.80
CA ARG A 55 -18.18 -2.32 20.62
C ARG A 55 -17.39 -1.09 21.05
N GLU A 56 -16.90 -1.12 22.28
CA GLU A 56 -15.98 -0.10 22.81
C GLU A 56 -14.51 -0.47 22.56
N GLN A 57 -14.23 -1.76 22.42
CA GLN A 57 -12.89 -2.28 22.19
C GLN A 57 -12.95 -3.45 21.21
N VAL A 58 -11.97 -3.52 20.32
CA VAL A 58 -11.83 -4.60 19.34
C VAL A 58 -10.47 -5.23 19.53
N TYR A 59 -10.47 -6.57 19.56
CA TYR A 59 -9.28 -7.39 19.59
C TYR A 59 -9.25 -8.29 18.37
N PHE A 60 -8.09 -8.45 17.73
CA PHE A 60 -7.93 -9.35 16.60
C PHE A 60 -6.53 -9.97 16.52
N SER A 61 -6.42 -11.18 15.94
CA SER A 61 -5.17 -11.93 15.80
C SER A 61 -4.87 -12.25 14.34
N ALA A 62 -3.67 -11.90 13.86
CA ALA A 62 -3.26 -12.07 12.46
C ALA A 62 -2.79 -13.50 12.11
N ASN A 63 -2.29 -14.27 13.09
CA ASN A 63 -1.61 -15.55 12.83
C ASN A 63 -2.49 -16.79 13.03
N GLY A 64 -3.82 -16.62 13.14
CA GLY A 64 -4.72 -17.74 13.36
C GLY A 64 -4.54 -18.47 14.70
N GLU A 65 -3.59 -18.07 15.53
CA GLU A 65 -3.49 -18.50 16.92
C GLU A 65 -4.73 -18.03 17.65
N GLN A 66 -5.44 -18.99 18.26
CA GLN A 66 -6.55 -18.66 19.12
C GLN A 66 -6.01 -17.81 20.27
N PRO A 67 -6.55 -16.60 20.47
CA PRO A 67 -6.21 -15.77 21.60
C PRO A 67 -6.36 -16.60 22.88
N GLY A 68 -5.39 -16.50 23.79
CA GLY A 68 -5.46 -17.21 25.08
C GLY A 68 -6.74 -16.87 25.84
N SER A 69 -7.04 -17.61 26.92
CA SER A 69 -8.30 -17.49 27.68
C SER A 69 -8.65 -16.09 28.20
N THR A 70 -7.69 -15.17 28.20
CA THR A 70 -7.81 -13.75 28.57
C THR A 70 -8.59 -12.93 27.53
N PHE A 71 -8.56 -13.31 26.25
CA PHE A 71 -9.15 -12.55 25.13
C PHE A 71 -10.18 -13.37 24.36
N ARG A 72 -11.18 -13.92 25.07
CA ARG A 72 -12.18 -14.83 24.47
C ARG A 72 -12.96 -14.23 23.29
N ASP A 73 -13.05 -12.90 23.23
CA ASP A 73 -13.79 -12.18 22.19
C ASP A 73 -12.89 -11.68 21.04
N ALA A 74 -11.59 -12.00 21.08
CA ALA A 74 -10.67 -11.60 20.03
C ALA A 74 -10.95 -12.39 18.74
N GLN A 75 -11.12 -11.63 17.65
CA GLN A 75 -11.51 -12.16 16.35
C GLN A 75 -10.26 -12.66 15.62
N ARG A 76 -10.36 -13.81 14.94
CA ARG A 76 -9.33 -14.17 13.97
C ARG A 76 -9.41 -13.18 12.81
N LEU A 77 -8.27 -12.58 12.48
CA LEU A 77 -8.16 -11.76 11.29
C LEU A 77 -7.93 -12.68 10.09
N ASP A 78 -8.98 -12.89 9.33
CA ASP A 78 -8.92 -13.50 8.02
C ASP A 78 -9.70 -12.63 7.02
N SER A 79 -9.55 -12.91 5.73
CA SER A 79 -10.18 -12.10 4.68
C SER A 79 -11.71 -12.09 4.73
N GLN A 80 -12.34 -13.06 5.41
CA GLN A 80 -13.79 -13.18 5.56
C GLN A 80 -14.29 -12.56 6.86
N ALA A 81 -13.40 -12.13 7.76
CA ALA A 81 -13.77 -11.46 8.99
C ALA A 81 -14.67 -10.26 8.68
N GLU A 82 -15.81 -10.16 9.38
CA GLU A 82 -16.76 -9.06 9.26
C GLU A 82 -16.06 -7.70 9.42
N PHE A 83 -15.09 -7.66 10.33
CA PHE A 83 -14.21 -6.54 10.59
C PHE A 83 -13.51 -5.98 9.33
N ILE A 84 -13.06 -6.83 8.40
CA ILE A 84 -12.44 -6.38 7.14
C ILE A 84 -13.45 -5.65 6.25
N GLY A 85 -14.69 -6.16 6.19
CA GLY A 85 -15.79 -5.51 5.48
C GLY A 85 -16.17 -4.18 6.11
N GLN A 86 -16.26 -4.11 7.44
CA GLN A 86 -16.55 -2.88 8.18
C GLN A 86 -15.50 -1.79 7.92
N LEU A 87 -14.21 -2.15 7.97
CA LEU A 87 -13.12 -1.23 7.63
C LEU A 87 -13.24 -0.73 6.19
N ALA A 88 -13.51 -1.61 5.24
CA ALA A 88 -13.66 -1.24 3.83
C ALA A 88 -14.85 -0.29 3.60
N GLU A 89 -16.02 -0.58 4.18
CA GLU A 89 -17.20 0.29 4.09
C GLU A 89 -16.95 1.65 4.73
N ARG A 90 -16.32 1.69 5.91
CA ARG A 90 -15.99 2.95 6.56
C ARG A 90 -15.01 3.78 5.72
N LEU A 91 -13.98 3.16 5.13
CA LEU A 91 -13.05 3.83 4.22
C LEU A 91 -13.76 4.47 3.01
N LYS A 92 -14.80 3.84 2.45
CA LYS A 92 -15.59 4.42 1.34
C LYS A 92 -16.30 5.72 1.72
N THR A 93 -16.53 5.97 3.00
CA THR A 93 -17.20 7.19 3.47
C THR A 93 -16.26 8.39 3.64
N GLU A 94 -14.93 8.19 3.60
CA GLU A 94 -13.94 9.28 3.69
C GLU A 94 -13.90 10.17 2.44
N GLY A 95 -14.42 9.68 1.31
CA GLY A 95 -14.49 10.44 0.07
C GLY A 95 -14.63 9.55 -1.15
N ARG A 96 -14.60 10.17 -2.33
CA ARG A 96 -14.67 9.45 -3.62
C ARG A 96 -13.53 8.43 -3.76
N TRP A 97 -12.35 8.77 -3.26
CA TRP A 97 -11.17 7.93 -3.27
C TRP A 97 -10.51 7.91 -1.91
N VAL A 98 -10.05 6.74 -1.50
CA VAL A 98 -9.12 6.62 -0.38
C VAL A 98 -7.72 6.88 -0.90
N HIS A 99 -6.93 7.68 -0.20
CA HIS A 99 -5.57 8.02 -0.63
C HIS A 99 -4.51 7.39 0.28
N ALA A 100 -3.42 6.95 -0.33
CA ALA A 100 -2.30 6.34 0.36
C ALA A 100 -0.97 6.73 -0.30
N MET A 101 0.14 6.44 0.37
CA MET A 101 1.48 6.49 -0.23
C MET A 101 2.31 5.30 0.24
N PRO A 102 3.22 4.76 -0.60
CA PRO A 102 4.18 3.78 -0.14
C PRO A 102 5.08 4.32 0.97
N THR A 103 5.31 3.54 2.02
CA THR A 103 6.04 3.96 3.23
C THR A 103 7.48 4.41 2.93
N ARG A 104 8.11 3.84 1.89
CA ARG A 104 9.56 3.97 1.62
C ARG A 104 9.89 4.84 0.40
N GLN A 105 9.04 5.82 0.05
CA GLN A 105 9.30 6.77 -1.04
C GLN A 105 10.39 7.80 -0.68
N PRO A 106 11.24 8.23 -1.63
CA PRO A 106 12.23 9.27 -1.37
C PRO A 106 11.58 10.61 -0.99
N ALA A 107 12.02 11.22 0.12
CA ALA A 107 11.44 12.48 0.60
C ALA A 107 11.89 13.71 -0.22
N SER A 108 13.01 13.64 -0.94
CA SER A 108 13.55 14.76 -1.71
C SER A 108 14.40 14.30 -2.89
N VAL A 109 14.66 15.20 -3.85
CA VAL A 109 15.52 14.93 -5.01
C VAL A 109 16.94 14.53 -4.61
N HIS A 110 17.44 15.01 -3.47
CA HIS A 110 18.78 14.69 -2.99
C HIS A 110 18.92 13.21 -2.62
N ALA A 111 17.84 12.56 -2.19
CA ALA A 111 17.84 11.14 -1.88
C ALA A 111 18.08 10.24 -3.11
N LEU A 112 17.92 10.76 -4.33
CA LEU A 112 18.20 10.03 -5.57
C LEU A 112 19.69 10.03 -5.93
N THR A 113 20.44 10.99 -5.36
CA THR A 113 21.81 11.29 -5.76
C THR A 113 22.76 10.09 -5.70
N PRO A 114 22.81 9.29 -4.61
CA PRO A 114 23.80 8.22 -4.48
C PRO A 114 23.73 7.23 -5.65
N LYS A 115 22.54 6.65 -5.89
CA LYS A 115 22.33 5.65 -6.92
C LYS A 115 22.41 6.19 -8.35
N LEU A 116 21.91 7.41 -8.58
CA LEU A 116 22.06 8.07 -9.89
C LEU A 116 23.53 8.30 -10.23
N PHE A 117 24.35 8.68 -9.25
CA PHE A 117 25.76 9.01 -9.48
C PHE A 117 26.64 7.76 -9.62
N GLU A 118 26.27 6.65 -8.98
CA GLU A 118 26.97 5.36 -9.11
C GLU A 118 27.10 4.87 -10.55
N SER A 119 26.19 5.30 -11.44
CA SER A 119 26.21 4.93 -12.86
C SER A 119 27.27 5.71 -13.67
N PHE A 120 27.94 6.70 -13.07
CA PHE A 120 28.86 7.60 -13.77
C PHE A 120 30.23 7.67 -13.09
N PHE A 121 31.28 7.54 -13.89
CA PHE A 121 32.65 7.83 -13.49
C PHE A 121 33.15 9.03 -14.30
N VAL A 122 33.48 10.13 -13.62
CA VAL A 122 33.99 11.36 -14.26
C VAL A 122 35.39 11.66 -13.76
N GLU A 123 36.38 11.46 -14.62
CA GLU A 123 37.78 11.80 -14.31
C GLU A 123 37.97 13.32 -14.24
N LYS A 124 38.56 13.81 -13.15
CA LYS A 124 38.87 15.24 -12.93
C LYS A 124 37.65 16.15 -13.11
N GLY A 125 36.46 15.66 -12.77
CA GLY A 125 35.21 16.38 -12.90
C GLY A 125 34.24 16.11 -11.76
N THR A 126 33.01 16.60 -11.92
CA THR A 126 31.92 16.39 -10.94
C THR A 126 30.63 16.03 -11.65
N VAL A 127 29.81 15.21 -10.98
CA VAL A 127 28.42 14.95 -11.34
C VAL A 127 27.54 15.82 -10.43
N ARG A 128 26.54 16.50 -11.00
CA ARG A 128 25.57 17.30 -10.24
C ARG A 128 24.16 17.04 -10.75
N LEU A 129 23.19 17.10 -9.84
CA LEU A 129 21.78 17.09 -10.20
C LEU A 129 21.39 18.50 -10.71
N ALA A 130 20.72 18.59 -11.86
CA ALA A 130 20.28 19.84 -12.45
C ALA A 130 18.82 19.74 -12.92
N GLY A 131 18.01 20.75 -12.56
CA GLY A 131 16.61 20.85 -13.01
C GLY A 131 15.76 19.63 -12.65
N CYS A 132 15.94 19.05 -11.46
CA CYS A 132 15.22 17.86 -11.03
C CYS A 132 13.93 18.21 -10.29
N SER A 133 12.84 17.51 -10.62
CA SER A 133 11.56 17.54 -9.93
C SER A 133 11.19 16.17 -9.39
N LEU A 134 10.38 16.16 -8.32
CA LEU A 134 9.64 14.99 -7.85
C LEU A 134 8.15 15.32 -7.93
N GLU A 135 7.43 14.52 -8.68
CA GLU A 135 5.98 14.64 -8.86
C GLU A 135 5.30 13.42 -8.23
N ASP A 136 4.18 13.62 -7.55
CA ASP A 136 3.35 12.52 -7.09
C ASP A 136 2.43 12.08 -8.22
N ARG A 137 2.55 10.82 -8.66
CA ARG A 137 1.71 10.22 -9.71
C ARG A 137 0.83 9.13 -9.12
N PRO A 138 -0.45 9.06 -9.51
CA PRO A 138 -1.39 8.10 -8.96
C PRO A 138 -1.17 6.70 -9.55
N ILE A 139 -1.35 5.69 -8.69
CA ILE A 139 -1.50 4.28 -9.05
C ILE A 139 -2.77 3.79 -8.37
N LEU A 140 -3.68 3.22 -9.13
CA LEU A 140 -4.94 2.69 -8.61
C LEU A 140 -4.69 1.31 -8.00
N ARG A 141 -5.00 1.15 -6.71
CA ARG A 141 -5.08 -0.14 -6.04
C ARG A 141 -6.54 -0.54 -5.88
N LEU A 142 -6.89 -1.72 -6.36
CA LEU A 142 -8.18 -2.36 -6.12
C LEU A 142 -7.98 -3.51 -5.12
N THR A 143 -8.70 -3.45 -4.01
CA THR A 143 -8.69 -4.50 -2.98
C THR A 143 -9.91 -5.39 -3.15
N PHE A 144 -9.69 -6.65 -3.47
CA PHE A 144 -10.73 -7.65 -3.61
C PHE A 144 -10.72 -8.66 -2.48
N ARG A 145 -11.91 -9.09 -2.10
CA ARG A 145 -12.15 -10.25 -1.27
C ARG A 145 -12.62 -11.41 -2.15
N HIS A 146 -11.99 -12.57 -2.02
CA HIS A 146 -12.49 -13.81 -2.59
C HIS A 146 -13.20 -14.61 -1.52
N SER A 147 -14.48 -14.90 -1.72
CA SER A 147 -15.22 -15.92 -0.98
C SER A 147 -14.68 -17.29 -1.40
N GLY A 148 -13.60 -17.74 -0.76
CA GLY A 148 -13.04 -19.06 -1.02
C GLY A 148 -14.05 -20.19 -0.82
N THR A 149 -13.69 -21.40 -1.24
CA THR A 149 -14.43 -22.60 -0.83
C THR A 149 -14.14 -22.90 0.65
N GLN A 150 -14.97 -23.74 1.29
CA GLN A 150 -14.76 -24.15 2.70
C GLN A 150 -13.34 -24.65 3.02
N THR A 151 -12.57 -25.09 2.02
CA THR A 151 -11.21 -25.65 2.18
C THR A 151 -10.07 -24.68 1.93
N ASP A 152 -10.27 -23.60 1.15
CA ASP A 152 -9.19 -22.67 0.79
C ASP A 152 -9.07 -21.51 1.80
N GLY A 153 -10.13 -21.26 2.57
CA GLY A 153 -10.28 -19.99 3.27
C GLY A 153 -10.43 -18.85 2.26
N GLY A 154 -11.17 -17.80 2.57
CA GLY A 154 -11.16 -16.65 1.66
C GLY A 154 -9.75 -16.05 1.54
N LYS A 155 -9.52 -15.22 0.52
CA LYS A 155 -8.29 -14.42 0.41
C LYS A 155 -8.56 -12.96 0.11
N LEU A 156 -7.64 -12.09 0.55
CA LEU A 156 -7.60 -10.69 0.19
C LEU A 156 -6.52 -10.47 -0.87
N VAL A 157 -6.89 -9.90 -2.02
CA VAL A 157 -5.98 -9.66 -3.14
C VAL A 157 -6.00 -8.18 -3.53
N HIS A 158 -4.81 -7.65 -3.77
CA HIS A 158 -4.61 -6.29 -4.26
C HIS A 158 -4.14 -6.32 -5.72
N THR A 159 -4.88 -5.68 -6.60
CA THR A 159 -4.47 -5.42 -7.98
C THR A 159 -4.06 -3.97 -8.10
N TYR A 160 -2.96 -3.69 -8.80
CA TYR A 160 -2.46 -2.34 -9.01
C TYR A 160 -2.47 -2.01 -10.49
N ILE A 161 -2.97 -0.83 -10.83
CA ILE A 161 -3.16 -0.36 -12.21
C ILE A 161 -2.54 1.03 -12.32
N ASP A 162 -1.73 1.25 -13.36
CA ASP A 162 -1.18 2.58 -13.65
C ASP A 162 -2.20 3.50 -14.34
N LEU A 163 -1.79 4.74 -14.60
CA LEU A 163 -2.60 5.75 -15.28
C LEU A 163 -3.00 5.39 -16.72
N GLU A 164 -2.29 4.45 -17.34
CA GLU A 164 -2.52 4.03 -18.72
C GLU A 164 -3.48 2.83 -18.77
N GLY A 165 -3.97 2.37 -17.61
CA GLY A 165 -4.80 1.18 -17.46
C GLY A 165 -4.00 -0.13 -17.42
N GLY A 166 -2.67 -0.06 -17.38
CA GLY A 166 -1.79 -1.20 -17.33
C GLY A 166 -1.74 -1.83 -15.93
N MET A 167 -2.06 -3.12 -15.82
CA MET A 167 -1.85 -3.85 -14.58
C MET A 167 -0.35 -3.99 -14.27
N LEU A 168 0.03 -3.64 -13.03
CA LEU A 168 1.39 -3.80 -12.56
C LEU A 168 1.67 -5.26 -12.20
N THR A 169 2.84 -5.75 -12.62
CA THR A 169 3.32 -7.08 -12.20
C THR A 169 3.70 -7.08 -10.71
N PRO A 170 3.72 -8.25 -10.04
CA PRO A 170 4.16 -8.35 -8.65
C PRO A 170 5.56 -7.76 -8.39
N ASP A 171 6.50 -7.97 -9.30
CA ASP A 171 7.86 -7.40 -9.22
C ASP A 171 7.81 -5.87 -9.27
N ARG A 172 6.93 -5.30 -10.10
CA ARG A 172 6.76 -3.86 -10.20
C ARG A 172 6.11 -3.27 -8.96
N VAL A 173 5.12 -3.95 -8.39
CA VAL A 173 4.50 -3.60 -7.10
C VAL A 173 5.58 -3.52 -6.01
N GLN A 174 6.44 -4.54 -5.92
CA GLN A 174 7.53 -4.57 -4.94
C GLN A 174 8.58 -3.47 -5.18
N GLN A 175 9.00 -3.25 -6.44
CA GLN A 175 9.98 -2.21 -6.78
C GLN A 175 9.48 -0.79 -6.43
N LEU A 176 8.17 -0.56 -6.48
CA LEU A 176 7.55 0.70 -6.10
C LEU A 176 7.24 0.80 -4.60
N GLY A 177 7.38 -0.30 -3.85
CA GLY A 177 7.05 -0.39 -2.43
C GLY A 177 5.54 -0.37 -2.15
N LEU A 178 4.72 -0.73 -3.13
CA LEU A 178 3.26 -0.69 -3.04
C LEU A 178 2.69 -1.78 -2.11
N ASP A 179 3.50 -2.73 -1.69
CA ASP A 179 3.22 -3.75 -0.67
C ASP A 179 3.05 -3.14 0.73
N GLU A 180 3.65 -2.00 1.01
CA GLU A 180 3.56 -1.32 2.32
C GLU A 180 3.07 0.12 2.15
N LEU A 181 1.79 0.33 2.40
CA LEU A 181 1.18 1.65 2.32
C LEU A 181 1.00 2.29 3.70
N ARG A 182 1.13 3.61 3.73
CA ARG A 182 0.72 4.46 4.85
C ARG A 182 -0.42 5.38 4.43
N PRO A 183 -1.22 5.89 5.38
CA PRO A 183 -2.19 6.94 5.10
C PRO A 183 -1.55 8.15 4.43
N TRP A 184 -2.30 8.78 3.53
CA TRP A 184 -1.91 10.06 2.96
C TRP A 184 -2.24 11.17 3.96
N ASP A 185 -1.19 11.81 4.50
CA ASP A 185 -1.25 12.78 5.60
C ASP A 185 -1.33 14.24 5.15
N GLN A 186 -1.41 14.48 3.84
CA GLN A 186 -1.48 15.81 3.25
C GLN A 186 -2.67 15.96 2.31
N LYS A 187 -2.91 17.14 1.75
CA LYS A 187 -3.95 17.31 0.72
C LYS A 187 -3.54 16.50 -0.53
N PRO A 188 -4.39 15.58 -1.04
CA PRO A 188 -4.09 14.86 -2.28
C PRO A 188 -3.88 15.83 -3.45
N PRO A 189 -2.95 15.52 -4.38
CA PRO A 189 -2.91 16.19 -5.67
C PRO A 189 -4.29 16.10 -6.35
N PRO A 190 -4.75 17.16 -7.01
CA PRO A 190 -6.00 17.09 -7.76
C PRO A 190 -5.84 16.10 -8.91
N LEU A 191 -6.83 15.22 -9.08
CA LEU A 191 -7.03 14.50 -10.33
C LEU A 191 -7.92 15.34 -11.24
N ASP A 192 -7.62 15.37 -12.53
CA ASP A 192 -8.53 15.97 -13.50
C ASP A 192 -9.74 15.06 -13.81
N ASP A 193 -10.78 15.62 -14.43
CA ASP A 193 -12.02 14.88 -14.70
C ASP A 193 -11.78 13.65 -15.60
N HIS A 194 -10.79 13.70 -16.50
CA HIS A 194 -10.45 12.59 -17.38
C HIS A 194 -9.77 11.46 -16.63
N GLU A 195 -8.80 11.76 -15.75
CA GLU A 195 -8.16 10.78 -14.87
C GLU A 195 -9.17 10.09 -13.95
N VAL A 196 -10.10 10.88 -13.41
CA VAL A 196 -11.19 10.40 -12.57
C VAL A 196 -12.11 9.46 -13.35
N ASP A 197 -12.62 9.87 -14.50
CA ASP A 197 -13.50 9.05 -15.33
C ASP A 197 -12.80 7.77 -15.79
N HIS A 198 -11.50 7.87 -16.08
CA HIS A 198 -10.68 6.72 -16.44
C HIS A 198 -10.57 5.71 -15.28
N PHE A 199 -10.21 6.15 -14.07
CA PHE A 199 -10.16 5.26 -12.91
C PHE A 199 -11.51 4.66 -12.55
N GLU A 200 -12.60 5.42 -12.67
CA GLU A 200 -13.93 4.85 -12.47
C GLU A 200 -14.31 3.82 -13.52
N SER A 201 -13.84 3.99 -14.76
CA SER A 201 -14.02 2.98 -15.79
C SER A 201 -13.30 1.67 -15.44
N LEU A 202 -12.06 1.76 -14.95
CA LEU A 202 -11.26 0.59 -14.54
C LEU A 202 -11.88 -0.13 -13.35
N VAL A 203 -12.40 0.61 -12.36
CA VAL A 203 -13.13 0.04 -11.21
C VAL A 203 -14.34 -0.78 -11.66
N ARG A 204 -15.04 -0.35 -12.72
CA ARG A 204 -16.22 -1.05 -13.25
C ARG A 204 -15.88 -2.28 -14.09
N THR A 205 -14.72 -2.30 -14.75
CA THR A 205 -14.37 -3.35 -15.73
C THR A 205 -13.56 -4.51 -15.15
N GLU A 206 -12.95 -4.36 -13.98
CA GLU A 206 -11.99 -5.33 -13.45
C GLU A 206 -12.52 -6.09 -12.22
N PRO A 207 -13.13 -7.27 -12.36
CA PRO A 207 -12.98 -8.34 -11.38
C PRO A 207 -11.71 -9.16 -11.72
N PRO A 208 -10.90 -9.58 -10.74
CA PRO A 208 -9.73 -10.41 -11.00
C PRO A 208 -10.19 -11.78 -11.51
N SER A 209 -10.21 -11.95 -12.83
CA SER A 209 -10.53 -13.18 -13.58
C SER A 209 -11.95 -13.74 -13.42
N GLU A 210 -12.48 -14.32 -14.51
CA GLU A 210 -13.78 -14.99 -14.56
C GLU A 210 -13.90 -16.09 -13.50
N GLY A 211 -14.62 -15.81 -12.43
CA GLY A 211 -14.93 -16.75 -11.36
C GLY A 211 -15.93 -16.14 -10.39
N ALA A 212 -17.01 -16.85 -10.09
CA ALA A 212 -17.95 -16.45 -9.05
C ALA A 212 -17.22 -16.41 -7.70
N GLY A 213 -17.38 -15.32 -6.94
CA GLY A 213 -16.86 -15.21 -5.57
C GLY A 213 -15.91 -14.05 -5.30
N TRP A 214 -15.60 -13.19 -6.28
CA TRP A 214 -14.84 -11.96 -6.04
C TRP A 214 -15.74 -10.76 -5.75
N GLU A 215 -15.38 -10.00 -4.73
CA GLU A 215 -16.04 -8.76 -4.33
C GLU A 215 -15.00 -7.65 -4.21
N LEU A 216 -15.26 -6.52 -4.87
CA LEU A 216 -14.44 -5.32 -4.68
C LEU A 216 -14.76 -4.70 -3.32
N LEU A 217 -13.78 -4.66 -2.43
CA LEU A 217 -13.92 -4.02 -1.12
C LEU A 217 -13.65 -2.53 -1.20
N VAL A 218 -12.55 -2.09 -1.80
CA VAL A 218 -12.21 -0.66 -1.83
C VAL A 218 -11.25 -0.35 -2.98
N ALA A 219 -11.42 0.84 -3.56
CA ALA A 219 -10.45 1.43 -4.50
C ALA A 219 -9.63 2.51 -3.77
N THR A 220 -8.31 2.45 -3.92
CA THR A 220 -7.36 3.36 -3.26
C THR A 220 -6.43 3.96 -4.30
N ILE A 221 -6.19 5.27 -4.24
CA ILE A 221 -5.12 5.91 -5.02
C ILE A 221 -3.84 5.90 -4.17
N ALA A 222 -2.84 5.14 -4.61
CA ALA A 222 -1.50 5.16 -4.07
C ALA A 222 -0.66 6.20 -4.84
N TRP A 223 -0.20 7.24 -4.16
CA TRP A 223 0.65 8.27 -4.74
C TRP A 223 2.11 7.83 -4.72
N CYS A 224 2.68 7.61 -5.90
CA CYS A 224 4.08 7.23 -6.07
C CYS A 224 4.89 8.39 -6.64
N LYS A 225 6.12 8.58 -6.15
CA LYS A 225 6.96 9.67 -6.63
C LYS A 225 7.60 9.29 -7.96
N PHE A 226 7.49 10.17 -8.95
CA PHE A 226 8.16 10.11 -10.23
C PHE A 226 9.16 11.25 -10.32
N ALA A 227 10.40 10.95 -10.68
CA ALA A 227 11.46 11.93 -10.82
C ALA A 227 11.71 12.22 -12.31
N THR A 228 11.92 13.50 -12.63
CA THR A 228 12.47 13.92 -13.92
C THR A 228 13.57 14.93 -13.70
N GLY A 229 14.63 14.89 -14.49
CA GLY A 229 15.72 15.83 -14.36
C GLY A 229 16.90 15.52 -15.25
N LYS A 230 18.04 16.14 -14.94
CA LYS A 230 19.30 15.94 -15.65
C LYS A 230 20.45 15.76 -14.67
N LEU A 231 21.46 15.01 -15.10
CA LEU A 231 22.77 14.96 -14.49
C LEU A 231 23.72 15.82 -15.33
N ALA A 232 24.25 16.88 -14.72
CA ALA A 232 25.28 17.70 -15.32
C ALA A 232 26.65 17.10 -14.98
N LEU A 233 27.34 16.60 -16.01
CA LEU A 233 28.71 16.11 -15.95
C LEU A 233 29.63 17.27 -16.34
N VAL A 234 30.49 17.70 -15.42
CA VAL A 234 31.34 18.90 -15.63
C VAL A 234 32.82 18.53 -15.53
N VAL A 235 33.60 18.88 -16.55
CA VAL A 235 35.07 18.72 -16.61
C VAL A 235 35.68 20.00 -17.17
N GLY A 236 36.38 20.76 -16.32
CA GLY A 236 36.87 22.09 -16.70
C GLY A 236 35.72 23.03 -17.11
N GLU A 237 35.83 23.61 -18.31
CA GLU A 237 34.81 24.49 -18.90
C GLU A 237 33.74 23.74 -19.72
N HIS A 238 33.82 22.41 -19.77
CA HIS A 238 32.87 21.58 -20.51
C HIS A 238 31.81 21.00 -19.58
N SER A 239 30.56 21.05 -20.03
CA SER A 239 29.43 20.42 -19.36
C SER A 239 28.57 19.65 -20.34
N VAL A 240 28.16 18.45 -19.95
CA VAL A 240 27.19 17.62 -20.67
C VAL A 240 26.04 17.29 -19.74
N ASP A 241 24.82 17.51 -20.22
CA ASP A 241 23.59 17.15 -19.52
C ASP A 241 23.10 15.78 -20.00
N VAL A 242 22.90 14.86 -19.05
CA VAL A 242 22.30 13.55 -19.30
C VAL A 242 20.90 13.52 -18.66
N PRO A 243 19.81 13.46 -19.45
CA PRO A 243 18.46 13.43 -18.91
C PRO A 243 18.17 12.07 -18.24
N PHE A 244 17.33 12.10 -17.21
CA PHE A 244 16.73 10.90 -16.63
C PHE A 244 15.26 11.14 -16.29
N SER A 245 14.50 10.06 -16.29
CA SER A 245 13.12 10.04 -15.82
C SER A 245 12.77 8.66 -15.30
N GLY A 246 12.05 8.56 -14.20
CA GLY A 246 11.60 7.27 -13.68
C GLY A 246 11.01 7.37 -12.29
N TRP A 247 10.46 6.26 -11.80
CA TRP A 247 9.94 6.17 -10.45
C TRP A 247 11.05 6.39 -9.43
N ALA A 248 10.85 7.36 -8.53
CA ALA A 248 11.85 7.82 -7.58
C ALA A 248 12.38 6.68 -6.72
N LYS A 249 11.51 5.74 -6.30
CA LYS A 249 11.92 4.56 -5.54
C LYS A 249 12.95 3.68 -6.26
N MET A 250 12.88 3.63 -7.59
CA MET A 250 13.81 2.86 -8.41
C MET A 250 15.11 3.62 -8.71
N LEU A 251 15.08 4.95 -8.58
CA LEU A 251 16.24 5.83 -8.78
C LEU A 251 16.98 6.16 -7.47
N ALA A 252 16.44 5.74 -6.33
CA ALA A 252 17.04 5.82 -5.00
C ALA A 252 17.60 4.47 -4.52
#